data_AF-A0A1I6VRR3-F1
#
_entry.id   AF-A0A1I6VRR3-F1
#
_cell.length_a   1.000
_cell.length_b   1.000
_cell.length_c   1.000
_cell.angle_alpha   90.00
_cell.angle_beta   90.00
_cell.angle_gamma   90.00
#
_symmetry.space_group_name_H-M   'P 1'
#
loop_
_entity.id
_entity.type
_entity.pdbx_description
1 polymer ?
#
loop_
_entity_poly.entity_id
_entity_poly.type
_entity_poly.pdbx_seq_one_letter_code
_entity_poly.pdbx_strand_id
1 'polypeptide(L)'
;MEETTQRTQETLTGASTPEIIEEGKTIAIISYLTLIGLVAALVMNSEKKNTYAKFHIRQSLGLMLTGLATTFVSWIPFIGWLFGIVAFFFLLFLWFTGFFNALNAREKVLPILGGKYAEWFKSV
;
A
#
# COMPACT_ATOMS: atom_id res chain seq x y z
N MET A 1 34.90 -1.73 14.98
CA MET A 1 33.81 -2.15 15.89
C MET A 1 32.51 -1.38 15.62
N GLU A 2 32.58 -0.18 15.01
CA GLU A 2 31.41 0.59 14.58
C GLU A 2 30.72 0.05 13.30
N GLU A 3 31.49 -0.42 12.30
CA GLU A 3 30.92 -1.05 11.09
C GLU A 3 30.12 -2.33 11.37
N THR A 4 30.52 -3.11 12.37
CA THR A 4 29.81 -4.34 12.77
C THR A 4 28.47 -4.01 13.42
N THR A 5 28.38 -2.89 14.13
CA THR A 5 27.14 -2.42 14.76
C THR A 5 26.16 -1.86 13.72
N GLN A 6 26.67 -1.17 12.68
CA GLN A 6 25.85 -0.70 11.56
C GLN A 6 25.30 -1.85 10.71
N ARG A 7 26.13 -2.85 10.35
CA ARG A 7 25.65 -4.03 9.62
C ARG A 7 24.60 -4.82 10.38
N THR A 8 24.71 -4.91 11.71
CA THR A 8 23.74 -5.61 12.56
C THR A 8 22.41 -4.84 12.68
N GLN A 9 22.40 -3.51 12.58
CA GLN A 9 21.13 -2.76 12.55
C GLN A 9 20.43 -2.85 11.20
N GLU A 10 21.16 -2.83 10.07
CA GLU A 10 20.59 -3.03 8.73
C GLU A 10 19.97 -4.43 8.54
N THR A 11 20.50 -5.46 9.21
CA THR A 11 19.96 -6.83 9.13
C THR A 11 18.81 -7.11 10.09
N LEU A 12 18.52 -6.24 11.07
CA LEU A 12 17.49 -6.50 12.10
C LEU A 12 16.18 -5.71 11.92
N THR A 13 16.09 -4.78 10.98
CA THR A 13 14.86 -4.05 10.70
C THR A 13 14.42 -4.26 9.26
N GLY A 14 13.33 -4.99 9.03
CA GLY A 14 12.66 -5.07 7.73
C GLY A 14 12.00 -3.76 7.27
N ALA A 15 12.56 -2.61 7.65
CA ALA A 15 12.10 -1.26 7.37
C ALA A 15 13.10 -0.56 6.46
N SER A 16 12.60 0.19 5.47
CA SER A 16 13.41 0.94 4.50
C SER A 16 14.29 2.01 5.19
N THR A 17 15.50 2.22 4.68
CA THR A 17 16.40 3.29 5.18
C THR A 17 15.85 4.69 4.84
N PRO A 18 16.28 5.75 5.55
CA PRO A 18 15.80 7.11 5.27
C PRO A 18 16.00 7.55 3.82
N GLU A 19 17.12 7.18 3.21
CA GLU A 19 17.44 7.44 1.80
C GLU A 19 16.45 6.74 0.85
N ILE A 20 16.21 5.43 1.06
CA ILE A 20 15.22 4.68 0.28
C ILE A 20 13.82 5.29 0.43
N ILE A 21 13.45 5.72 1.63
CA ILE A 21 12.14 6.33 1.86
C ILE A 21 12.03 7.65 1.10
N GLU A 22 13.04 8.52 1.17
CA GLU A 22 13.04 9.81 0.49
C GLU A 22 12.85 9.65 -1.03
N GLU A 23 13.65 8.79 -1.66
CA GLU A 23 13.58 8.53 -3.09
C GLU A 23 12.23 7.93 -3.52
N GLY A 24 11.66 7.06 -2.68
CA GLY A 24 10.42 6.34 -2.96
C GLY A 24 9.14 7.11 -2.62
N LYS A 25 9.25 8.19 -1.85
CA LYS A 25 8.10 8.86 -1.21
C LYS A 25 7.05 9.34 -2.21
N THR A 26 7.51 10.00 -3.26
CA THR A 26 6.62 10.52 -4.31
C THR A 26 5.85 9.41 -5.00
N ILE A 27 6.52 8.30 -5.33
CA ILE A 27 5.90 7.14 -5.98
C ILE A 27 4.86 6.49 -5.06
N ALA A 28 5.20 6.34 -3.76
CA ALA A 28 4.28 5.80 -2.76
C ALA A 28 3.00 6.63 -2.66
N ILE A 29 3.10 7.95 -2.60
CA ILE A 29 1.95 8.88 -2.55
C ILE A 29 1.11 8.77 -3.82
N ILE A 30 1.76 8.80 -5.00
CA ILE A 30 1.09 8.68 -6.31
C ILE A 30 0.26 7.40 -6.39
N SER A 31 0.74 6.29 -5.78
CA SER A 31 0.04 5.00 -5.82
C SER A 31 -1.36 5.02 -5.19
N TYR A 32 -1.69 6.02 -4.36
CA TYR A 32 -3.00 6.14 -3.72
C TYR A 32 -3.95 7.13 -4.40
N LEU A 33 -3.53 7.94 -5.38
CA LEU A 33 -4.38 9.04 -5.88
C LEU A 33 -5.63 8.56 -6.61
N THR A 34 -5.46 7.73 -7.63
CA THR A 34 -6.53 7.14 -8.44
C THR A 34 -6.02 5.85 -9.06
N LEU A 35 -6.85 5.15 -9.84
CA LEU A 35 -6.37 4.05 -10.68
C LEU A 35 -5.23 4.49 -11.62
N ILE A 36 -5.31 5.71 -12.17
CA ILE A 36 -4.26 6.27 -13.03
C ILE A 36 -2.98 6.48 -12.21
N GLY A 37 -3.09 7.02 -10.99
CA GLY A 37 -1.95 7.16 -10.08
C GLY A 37 -1.31 5.82 -9.72
N LEU A 38 -2.11 4.80 -9.43
CA LEU A 38 -1.60 3.45 -9.16
C LEU A 38 -0.83 2.86 -10.34
N VAL A 39 -1.37 2.97 -11.56
CA VAL A 39 -0.68 2.52 -12.78
C VAL A 39 0.61 3.31 -13.00
N ALA A 40 0.59 4.63 -12.83
CA ALA A 40 1.78 5.47 -12.94
C ALA A 40 2.85 5.06 -11.92
N ALA A 41 2.48 4.82 -10.66
CA ALA A 41 3.39 4.36 -9.62
C ALA A 41 4.01 3.00 -9.94
N LEU A 42 3.23 2.05 -10.50
CA LEU A 42 3.73 0.77 -10.98
C LEU A 42 4.81 0.95 -12.06
N VAL A 43 4.55 1.80 -13.05
CA VAL A 43 5.50 2.09 -14.13
C VAL A 43 6.76 2.75 -13.58
N MET A 44 6.62 3.82 -12.78
CA MET A 44 7.75 4.53 -12.18
C MET A 44 8.62 3.61 -11.32
N ASN A 45 8.00 2.71 -10.55
CA ASN A 45 8.74 1.81 -9.69
C ASN A 45 9.31 0.58 -10.42
N SER A 46 8.86 0.29 -11.64
CA SER A 46 9.46 -0.78 -12.46
C SER A 46 10.91 -0.47 -12.83
N GLU A 47 11.21 0.81 -13.02
CA GLU A 47 12.57 1.33 -13.27
C GLU A 47 13.33 1.54 -11.96
N LYS A 48 12.73 2.26 -11.00
CA LYS A 48 13.39 2.64 -9.74
C LYS A 48 13.61 1.47 -8.78
N LYS A 49 12.72 0.47 -8.79
CA LYS A 49 12.75 -0.73 -7.92
C LYS A 49 12.87 -0.40 -6.42
N ASN A 50 12.32 0.74 -6.01
CA ASN A 50 12.41 1.21 -4.64
C ASN A 50 11.49 0.39 -3.71
N THR A 51 12.01 -0.09 -2.58
CA THR A 51 11.29 -1.00 -1.67
C THR A 51 10.16 -0.31 -0.91
N TYR A 52 10.34 0.96 -0.52
CA TYR A 52 9.30 1.77 0.14
C TYR A 52 8.11 2.04 -0.80
N ALA A 53 8.39 2.45 -2.03
CA ALA A 53 7.37 2.61 -3.06
C ALA A 53 6.65 1.29 -3.34
N LYS A 54 7.41 0.19 -3.44
CA LYS A 54 6.88 -1.16 -3.68
C LYS A 54 5.91 -1.59 -2.58
N PHE A 55 6.24 -1.32 -1.31
CA PHE A 55 5.35 -1.59 -0.19
C PHE A 55 3.99 -0.91 -0.36
N HIS A 56 3.99 0.41 -0.59
CA HIS A 56 2.75 1.19 -0.73
C HIS A 56 1.95 0.82 -1.99
N ILE A 57 2.63 0.54 -3.11
CA ILE A 57 1.99 0.04 -4.34
C ILE A 57 1.23 -1.26 -4.09
N ARG A 58 1.78 -2.21 -3.33
CA ARG A 58 1.07 -3.47 -3.01
C ARG A 58 -0.16 -3.23 -2.15
N GLN A 59 -0.05 -2.34 -1.15
CA GLN A 59 -1.16 -2.00 -0.28
C GLN A 59 -2.27 -1.27 -1.04
N SER A 60 -1.93 -0.31 -1.90
CA SER A 60 -2.91 0.43 -2.71
C SER A 60 -3.53 -0.43 -3.81
N LEU A 61 -2.76 -1.31 -4.44
CA LEU A 61 -3.27 -2.30 -5.40
C LEU A 61 -4.28 -3.25 -4.75
N GLY A 62 -3.94 -3.82 -3.59
CA GLY A 62 -4.85 -4.70 -2.87
C GLY A 62 -6.14 -4.00 -2.44
N LEU A 63 -6.03 -2.75 -2.00
CA LEU A 63 -7.18 -1.94 -1.64
C LEU A 63 -8.08 -1.64 -2.86
N MET A 64 -7.50 -1.27 -3.99
CA MET A 64 -8.23 -1.04 -5.25
C MET A 64 -8.97 -2.30 -5.71
N LEU A 65 -8.31 -3.46 -5.70
CA LEU A 65 -8.92 -4.72 -6.11
C LEU A 65 -10.01 -5.18 -5.12
N THR A 66 -9.86 -4.90 -3.82
CA THR A 66 -10.91 -5.15 -2.83
C THR A 66 -12.13 -4.27 -3.08
N GLY A 67 -11.91 -2.99 -3.43
CA GLY A 67 -12.97 -2.08 -3.84
C GLY A 67 -13.72 -2.59 -5.08
N LEU A 68 -12.99 -3.02 -6.11
CA LEU A 68 -13.59 -3.60 -7.31
C LEU A 68 -14.40 -4.86 -7.01
N ALA A 69 -13.90 -5.75 -6.16
CA ALA A 69 -14.63 -6.95 -5.70
C ALA A 69 -15.92 -6.59 -4.96
N THR A 70 -15.89 -5.55 -4.12
CA THR A 70 -17.04 -5.04 -3.37
C THR A 70 -18.15 -4.53 -4.30
N THR A 71 -17.78 -3.92 -5.44
CA THR A 71 -18.74 -3.45 -6.46
C THR A 71 -19.60 -4.59 -7.00
N PHE A 72 -19.03 -5.78 -7.22
CA PHE A 72 -19.78 -6.95 -7.68
C PHE A 72 -20.74 -7.48 -6.62
N VAL A 73 -20.34 -7.51 -5.34
CA VAL A 73 -21.22 -7.92 -4.23
C VAL A 73 -22.40 -6.95 -4.08
N SER A 74 -22.15 -5.67 -4.35
CA SER A 74 -23.16 -4.60 -4.25
C SER A 74 -24.25 -4.69 -5.31
N TRP A 75 -24.12 -5.58 -6.29
CA TRP A 75 -25.15 -5.81 -7.31
C TRP A 75 -26.36 -6.60 -6.80
N ILE A 76 -26.22 -7.30 -5.67
CA ILE A 76 -27.31 -8.06 -5.05
C ILE A 76 -28.27 -7.08 -4.35
N PRO A 77 -29.56 -7.01 -4.72
CA PRO A 77 -30.51 -6.08 -4.11
C PRO A 77 -30.64 -6.28 -2.59
N PHE A 78 -30.91 -5.19 -1.88
CA PHE A 78 -31.06 -5.10 -0.42
C PHE A 78 -29.80 -5.45 0.39
N ILE A 79 -29.37 -6.71 0.40
CA ILE A 79 -28.23 -7.18 1.23
C ILE A 79 -26.89 -6.65 0.68
N GLY A 80 -26.71 -6.67 -0.63
CA GLY A 80 -25.50 -6.16 -1.28
C GLY A 80 -25.37 -4.65 -1.11
N TRP A 81 -26.49 -3.92 -1.11
CA TRP A 81 -26.49 -2.47 -0.89
C TRP A 81 -26.05 -2.10 0.54
N LEU A 82 -26.62 -2.78 1.55
CA LEU A 82 -26.24 -2.53 2.93
C LEU A 82 -24.76 -2.88 3.17
N PHE A 83 -24.30 -4.02 2.67
CA PHE A 83 -22.89 -4.39 2.71
C PHE A 83 -22.02 -3.36 1.98
N GLY A 84 -22.44 -2.92 0.79
CA GLY A 84 -21.72 -1.94 -0.02
C GLY A 84 -21.49 -0.61 0.70
N ILE A 85 -22.48 -0.11 1.44
CA ILE A 85 -22.34 1.12 2.25
C ILE A 85 -21.30 0.92 3.34
N VAL A 86 -21.38 -0.17 4.11
CA VAL A 86 -20.42 -0.46 5.19
C VAL A 86 -19.01 -0.64 4.63
N ALA A 87 -18.88 -1.42 3.56
CA ALA A 87 -17.61 -1.67 2.88
C ALA A 87 -17.02 -0.39 2.30
N PHE A 88 -17.82 0.52 1.74
CA PHE A 88 -17.35 1.81 1.23
C PHE A 88 -16.66 2.64 2.32
N PHE A 89 -17.30 2.86 3.47
CA PHE A 89 -16.69 3.64 4.56
C PHE A 89 -15.46 2.94 5.13
N PHE A 90 -15.49 1.61 5.24
CA PHE A 90 -14.34 0.82 5.68
C PHE A 90 -13.14 0.95 4.72
N LEU A 91 -13.36 0.80 3.42
CA LEU A 91 -12.32 0.94 2.40
C LEU A 91 -11.80 2.37 2.31
N LEU A 92 -12.67 3.37 2.49
CA LEU A 92 -12.26 4.77 2.55
C LEU A 92 -11.35 5.05 3.76
N PHE A 93 -11.68 4.47 4.92
CA PHE A 93 -10.82 4.52 6.11
C PHE A 93 -9.44 3.88 5.87
N LEU A 94 -9.41 2.69 5.24
CA LEU A 94 -8.16 2.04 4.87
C LEU A 94 -7.36 2.87 3.86
N TRP A 95 -8.03 3.49 2.89
CA TRP A 95 -7.40 4.35 1.88
C TRP A 95 -6.70 5.53 2.53
N PHE A 96 -7.39 6.29 3.39
CA PHE A 96 -6.79 7.40 4.14
C PHE A 96 -5.64 6.92 5.01
N THR A 97 -5.78 5.79 5.71
CA THR A 97 -4.71 5.22 6.54
C THR A 97 -3.46 4.95 5.72
N GLY A 98 -3.59 4.30 4.56
CA GLY A 98 -2.47 4.01 3.66
C GLY A 98 -1.82 5.27 3.09
N PHE A 99 -2.64 6.23 2.65
CA PHE A 99 -2.20 7.52 2.14
C PHE A 99 -1.43 8.33 3.20
N PHE A 100 -1.97 8.45 4.42
CA PHE A 100 -1.27 9.13 5.51
C PHE A 100 -0.01 8.40 5.94
N ASN A 101 0.04 7.07 5.88
CA ASN A 101 1.27 6.33 6.12
C ASN A 101 2.34 6.69 5.07
N ALA A 102 1.96 6.78 3.80
CA ALA A 102 2.88 7.20 2.73
C ALA A 102 3.39 8.65 2.92
N LEU A 103 2.50 9.59 3.27
CA LEU A 103 2.85 10.99 3.56
C LEU A 103 3.82 11.12 4.75
N ASN A 104 3.62 10.29 5.77
CA ASN A 104 4.39 10.32 7.01
C ASN A 104 5.61 9.40 7.00
N ALA A 105 6.03 8.88 5.83
CA ALA A 105 7.22 8.02 5.73
C ALA A 105 7.12 6.71 6.56
N ARG A 106 5.94 6.07 6.60
CA ARG A 106 5.68 4.87 7.42
C ARG A 106 5.26 3.67 6.59
N GLU A 107 6.01 2.57 6.68
CA GLU A 107 5.66 1.27 6.11
C GLU A 107 4.75 0.46 7.05
N LYS A 108 3.57 1.03 7.37
CA LYS A 108 2.59 0.36 8.22
C LYS A 108 1.50 -0.30 7.37
N VAL A 109 1.37 -1.62 7.50
CA VAL A 109 0.34 -2.39 6.80
C VAL A 109 -1.05 -1.91 7.17
N LEU A 110 -1.96 -1.93 6.20
CA LEU A 110 -3.35 -1.61 6.43
C LEU A 110 -3.96 -2.61 7.43
N PRO A 111 -4.80 -2.15 8.38
CA PRO A 111 -5.43 -3.06 9.33
C PRO A 111 -6.34 -4.06 8.60
N ILE A 112 -6.44 -5.26 9.16
CA ILE A 112 -7.27 -6.39 8.69
C ILE A 112 -6.80 -7.00 7.36
N LEU A 113 -6.63 -6.21 6.30
CA LEU A 113 -6.35 -6.72 4.95
C LEU A 113 -4.91 -6.50 4.47
N GLY A 114 -4.15 -5.59 5.08
CA GLY A 114 -2.83 -5.20 4.57
C GLY A 114 -1.80 -6.33 4.56
N GLY A 115 -1.87 -7.25 5.54
CA GLY A 115 -1.03 -8.46 5.55
C GLY A 115 -1.33 -9.38 4.36
N LYS A 116 -2.60 -9.49 3.96
CA LYS A 116 -3.02 -10.28 2.79
C LYS A 116 -2.58 -9.63 1.49
N TYR A 117 -2.63 -8.31 1.40
CA TYR A 117 -2.11 -7.59 0.23
C TYR A 117 -0.60 -7.82 0.06
N ALA A 118 0.17 -7.80 1.15
CA ALA A 118 1.60 -8.08 1.08
C ALA A 118 1.91 -9.51 0.59
N GLU A 119 1.08 -10.48 0.98
CA GLU A 119 1.19 -11.87 0.56
C GLU A 119 0.81 -12.07 -0.92
N TRP A 120 -0.36 -11.58 -1.33
CA TRP A 120 -0.90 -11.76 -2.68
C TRP A 120 -0.09 -11.01 -3.74
N PHE A 121 0.42 -9.83 -3.42
CA PHE A 121 1.16 -8.98 -4.36
C PHE A 121 2.66 -8.99 -4.11
N LYS A 122 3.21 -10.06 -3.51
CA LYS A 122 4.66 -10.18 -3.23
C LYS A 122 5.55 -10.11 -4.47
N SER A 123 5.01 -10.41 -5.65
CA SER A 123 5.73 -10.39 -6.94
C SER A 123 5.67 -9.06 -7.68
N VAL A 124 4.69 -8.21 -7.34
CA VAL A 124 4.64 -6.80 -7.76
C VAL A 124 5.76 -6.07 -7.06
#